data_AF-A0AAW2PYU3-F1
#
_entry.id   AF-A0AAW2PYU3-F1
#
_cell.length_a   1.000
_cell.length_b   1.000
_cell.length_c   1.000
_cell.angle_alpha   90.00
_cell.angle_beta   90.00
_cell.angle_gamma   90.00
#
_symmetry.space_group_name_H-M   'P 1'
#
loop_
_entity.id
_entity.type
_entity.pdbx_description
1 polymer ?
#
loop_
_entity_poly.entity_id
_entity_poly.type
_entity_poly.pdbx_seq_one_letter_code
_entity_poly.pdbx_strand_id
1 'polypeptide(L)'
;MGVEIQHKINNEDDATAVAAVAPVILGLQPSALVDHVATVDLSLLSRIPGEPGGSFPVAVEELKFVLGEVNAHIVASPETTSSLKTIAGGSVANTIRGLAAGFGITCGIIGACGDDDQGSLFIDNMSFYKVDLSRLRLKNGSTAQCVCLVDELGNRTMRPCLSSAVKIQADDLTTEDLKGSKWLVLRYAIFNIEVIQAAIKIAKQEGVSVSLDLASFEMVRKFRLPLLQLLESGSIDLCFANEDEAAELLRDEENAADPESALDFWQNTVVRVPAIGEAKAVDATGAGDLFASGFLYGLVQGLSLEECCKIGSCSGGSVIRSLGG
;
A
#
# COMPACT_ATOMS: atom_id res chain seq x y z
N MET A 1 -28.19 -24.62 68.40
CA MET A 1 -27.15 -23.59 68.23
C MET A 1 -26.09 -24.22 67.33
N GLY A 2 -26.15 -24.13 66.00
CA GLY A 2 -26.22 -22.91 65.18
C GLY A 2 -24.79 -22.60 64.74
N VAL A 3 -24.34 -23.15 63.61
CA VAL A 3 -23.04 -22.81 62.99
C VAL A 3 -23.30 -22.48 61.53
N GLU A 4 -22.97 -21.23 61.19
CA GLU A 4 -23.21 -20.57 59.92
C GLU A 4 -22.35 -21.12 58.77
N ILE A 5 -22.93 -21.08 57.58
CA ILE A 5 -22.29 -21.36 56.29
C ILE A 5 -21.86 -20.01 55.71
N GLN A 6 -20.56 -19.82 55.47
CA GLN A 6 -20.07 -18.74 54.58
C GLN A 6 -19.46 -19.36 53.32
N HIS A 7 -20.11 -19.12 52.18
CA HIS A 7 -19.55 -19.32 50.86
C HIS A 7 -18.44 -18.29 50.61
N LYS A 8 -17.19 -18.73 50.49
CA LYS A 8 -16.15 -17.98 49.79
C LYS A 8 -16.18 -18.37 48.32
N ILE A 9 -16.58 -17.41 47.50
CA ILE A 9 -16.39 -17.41 46.05
C ILE A 9 -14.92 -17.06 45.82
N ASN A 10 -14.13 -18.02 45.34
CA ASN A 10 -12.80 -17.74 44.79
C ASN A 10 -12.99 -17.23 43.36
N ASN A 11 -12.92 -15.91 43.17
CA ASN A 11 -12.65 -15.32 41.86
C ASN A 11 -11.13 -15.17 41.73
N GLU A 12 -10.47 -16.21 41.26
CA GLU A 12 -9.17 -16.09 40.59
C GLU A 12 -9.45 -16.13 39.08
N ASP A 13 -9.83 -14.98 38.53
CA ASP A 13 -9.68 -14.73 37.09
C ASP A 13 -8.19 -14.51 36.83
N ASP A 14 -7.46 -15.61 36.69
CA ASP A 14 -6.12 -15.63 36.11
C ASP A 14 -6.25 -15.35 34.61
N ALA A 15 -6.56 -14.10 34.27
CA ALA A 15 -6.45 -13.57 32.94
C ALA A 15 -4.96 -13.44 32.60
N THR A 16 -4.36 -14.59 32.30
CA THR A 16 -3.13 -14.64 31.52
C THR A 16 -3.40 -13.90 30.22
N ALA A 17 -3.01 -12.63 30.17
CA ALA A 17 -2.96 -11.85 28.95
C ALA A 17 -2.05 -12.61 27.98
N VAL A 18 -2.65 -13.39 27.08
CA VAL A 18 -1.94 -14.00 25.97
C VAL A 18 -1.30 -12.84 25.23
N ALA A 19 0.03 -12.72 25.33
CA ALA A 19 0.76 -11.68 24.64
C ALA A 19 0.33 -11.70 23.17
N ALA A 20 -0.21 -10.59 22.68
CA ALA A 20 -0.69 -10.51 21.31
C ALA A 20 0.46 -10.90 20.38
N VAL A 21 0.25 -11.93 19.56
CA VAL A 21 1.25 -12.40 18.61
C VAL A 21 1.51 -11.28 17.61
N ALA A 22 2.77 -10.87 17.46
CA ALA A 22 3.15 -9.83 16.52
C ALA A 22 2.68 -10.18 15.09
N PRO A 23 2.23 -9.18 14.29
CA PRO A 23 1.89 -9.41 12.89
C PRO A 23 3.05 -10.05 12.13
N VAL A 24 2.76 -11.01 11.25
CA VAL A 24 3.80 -11.64 10.42
C VAL A 24 4.34 -10.65 9.39
N ILE A 25 3.47 -9.81 8.84
CA ILE A 25 3.82 -8.79 7.85
C ILE A 25 3.40 -7.41 8.36
N LEU A 26 4.33 -6.46 8.32
CA LEU A 26 4.05 -5.05 8.64
C LEU A 26 4.17 -4.21 7.38
N GLY A 27 3.28 -3.23 7.21
CA GLY A 27 3.40 -2.20 6.18
C GLY A 27 3.83 -0.87 6.78
N LEU A 28 4.83 -0.21 6.19
CA LEU A 28 5.15 1.18 6.51
C LEU A 28 4.34 2.12 5.61
N GLN A 29 3.34 2.76 6.19
CA GLN A 29 2.51 3.78 5.54
C GLN A 29 2.68 5.07 6.35
N PRO A 30 3.71 5.90 6.08
CA PRO A 30 4.09 7.01 6.96
C PRO A 30 2.93 7.96 7.31
N SER A 31 2.06 8.20 6.33
CA SER A 31 0.76 8.87 6.48
C SER A 31 -0.34 7.94 6.00
N ALA A 32 -1.33 7.68 6.84
CA ALA A 32 -2.61 7.14 6.41
C ALA A 32 -3.19 8.01 5.29
N LEU A 33 -3.81 7.37 4.30
CA LEU A 33 -4.31 8.00 3.08
C LEU A 33 -5.74 7.56 2.84
N VAL A 34 -6.62 8.49 2.47
CA VAL A 34 -7.96 8.19 1.98
C VAL A 34 -8.03 8.52 0.49
N ASP A 35 -8.49 7.56 -0.30
CA ASP A 35 -8.67 7.70 -1.73
C ASP A 35 -10.12 8.10 -2.04
N HIS A 36 -10.27 9.12 -2.89
CA HIS A 36 -11.52 9.54 -3.51
C HIS A 36 -11.50 9.13 -4.98
N VAL A 37 -12.23 8.09 -5.33
CA VAL A 37 -12.18 7.43 -6.64
C VAL A 37 -13.43 7.79 -7.45
N ALA A 38 -13.23 8.29 -8.67
CA ALA A 38 -14.31 8.59 -9.60
C ALA A 38 -13.92 8.25 -11.04
N THR A 39 -14.90 7.79 -11.82
CA THR A 39 -14.77 7.65 -13.27
C THR A 39 -15.12 8.98 -13.92
N VAL A 40 -14.20 9.54 -14.70
CA VAL A 40 -14.34 10.89 -15.27
C VAL A 40 -13.99 10.91 -16.76
N ASP A 41 -14.51 11.92 -17.46
CA ASP A 41 -14.13 12.18 -18.84
C ASP A 41 -12.71 12.77 -18.95
N LEU A 42 -12.11 12.65 -20.15
CA LEU A 42 -10.75 13.13 -20.42
C LEU A 42 -10.59 14.67 -20.30
N SER A 43 -11.69 15.43 -20.35
CA SER A 43 -11.62 16.90 -20.29
C SER A 43 -11.20 17.39 -18.91
N LEU A 44 -11.54 16.67 -17.82
CA LEU A 44 -11.04 16.97 -16.49
C LEU A 44 -9.54 16.70 -16.37
N LEU A 45 -9.05 15.58 -16.93
CA LEU A 45 -7.61 15.22 -16.89
C LEU A 45 -6.72 16.28 -17.56
N SER A 46 -7.24 16.98 -18.58
CA SER A 46 -6.52 18.06 -19.25
C SER A 46 -6.37 19.34 -18.41
N ARG A 47 -7.12 19.46 -17.32
CA ARG A 47 -7.18 20.65 -16.45
C ARG A 47 -6.39 20.51 -15.15
N ILE A 48 -5.88 19.31 -14.84
CA ILE A 48 -5.16 19.01 -13.61
C ILE A 48 -3.65 18.86 -13.90
N PRO A 49 -2.76 19.18 -12.94
CA PRO A 49 -1.32 19.05 -13.15
C PRO A 49 -0.89 17.59 -13.31
N GLY A 50 0.19 17.31 -14.05
CA GLY A 50 0.77 15.96 -14.18
C GLY A 50 0.25 15.15 -15.37
N GLU A 51 0.91 14.03 -15.66
CA GLU A 51 0.59 13.15 -16.79
C GLU A 51 -0.65 12.27 -16.47
N PRO A 52 -1.53 11.97 -17.46
CA PRO A 52 -2.57 10.95 -17.33
C PRO A 52 -1.97 9.57 -17.02
N GLY A 53 -2.64 8.79 -16.17
CA GLY A 53 -2.13 7.51 -15.66
C GLY A 53 -1.03 7.64 -14.60
N GLY A 54 -0.53 8.87 -14.40
CA GLY A 54 0.54 9.20 -13.49
C GLY A 54 0.10 9.56 -12.07
N SER A 55 1.08 9.70 -11.18
CA SER A 55 0.90 10.14 -9.79
C SER A 55 1.63 11.45 -9.53
N PHE A 56 0.89 12.53 -9.29
CA PHE A 56 1.45 13.86 -9.12
C PHE A 56 0.93 14.52 -7.83
N PRO A 57 1.80 14.84 -6.85
CA PRO A 57 1.36 15.47 -5.61
C PRO A 57 0.75 16.86 -5.82
N VAL A 58 -0.35 17.13 -5.12
CA VAL A 58 -1.09 18.39 -5.22
C VAL A 58 -1.23 19.09 -3.87
N ALA A 59 -1.38 20.41 -3.90
CA ALA A 59 -1.68 21.21 -2.72
C ALA A 59 -3.15 21.02 -2.29
N VAL A 60 -3.49 21.50 -1.09
CA VAL A 60 -4.84 21.37 -0.51
C VAL A 60 -5.89 22.11 -1.35
N GLU A 61 -5.53 23.26 -1.89
CA GLU A 61 -6.40 24.08 -2.74
C GLU A 61 -6.74 23.34 -4.03
N GLU A 62 -5.76 22.68 -4.64
CA GLU A 62 -5.92 21.89 -5.85
C GLU A 62 -6.74 20.63 -5.57
N LEU A 63 -6.49 19.92 -4.46
CA LEU A 63 -7.33 18.79 -4.03
C LEU A 63 -8.81 19.20 -3.93
N LYS A 64 -9.09 20.34 -3.29
CA LYS A 64 -10.45 20.89 -3.16
C LYS A 64 -11.05 21.28 -4.50
N PHE A 65 -10.26 21.90 -5.38
CA PHE A 65 -10.68 22.24 -6.73
C PHE A 65 -11.09 20.99 -7.50
N VAL A 66 -10.23 19.98 -7.56
CA VAL A 66 -10.52 18.73 -8.28
C VAL A 66 -11.77 18.06 -7.70
N LEU A 67 -11.87 17.89 -6.37
CA LEU A 67 -13.07 17.32 -5.72
C LEU A 67 -14.36 18.09 -6.02
N GLY A 68 -14.28 19.41 -6.17
CA GLY A 68 -15.40 20.26 -6.57
C GLY A 68 -15.83 20.03 -8.02
N GLU A 69 -14.86 19.84 -8.91
CA GLU A 69 -15.11 19.61 -10.34
C GLU A 69 -15.53 18.17 -10.65
N VAL A 70 -15.12 17.17 -9.84
CA VAL A 70 -15.40 15.75 -10.13
C VAL A 70 -16.87 15.52 -10.44
N ASN A 71 -17.79 16.07 -9.63
CA ASN A 71 -19.23 15.90 -9.81
C ASN A 71 -19.78 16.38 -11.16
N ALA A 72 -19.16 17.39 -11.78
CA ALA A 72 -19.58 17.90 -13.09
C ALA A 72 -19.07 17.04 -14.26
N HIS A 73 -18.13 16.14 -14.01
CA HIS A 73 -17.38 15.37 -15.02
C HIS A 73 -17.55 13.86 -14.89
N ILE A 74 -18.51 13.41 -14.08
CA ILE A 74 -18.74 11.98 -13.84
C ILE A 74 -19.40 11.36 -15.07
N VAL A 75 -18.75 10.35 -15.61
CA VAL A 75 -19.33 9.51 -16.66
C VAL A 75 -20.25 8.48 -16.00
N ALA A 76 -21.55 8.57 -16.28
CA ALA A 76 -22.51 7.60 -15.79
C ALA A 76 -22.25 6.22 -16.41
N SER A 77 -21.95 5.21 -15.57
CA SER A 77 -21.96 3.80 -15.97
C SER A 77 -23.32 3.19 -15.63
N PRO A 78 -23.89 2.29 -16.46
CA PRO A 78 -25.12 1.56 -16.16
C PRO A 78 -25.08 0.76 -14.84
N GLU A 79 -23.90 0.52 -14.28
CA GLU A 79 -23.67 -0.39 -13.15
C GLU A 79 -23.34 0.31 -11.81
N THR A 80 -23.17 1.64 -11.77
CA THR A 80 -22.80 2.36 -10.53
C THR A 80 -23.72 3.53 -10.22
N THR A 81 -24.44 3.43 -9.08
CA THR A 81 -25.38 4.45 -8.59
C THR A 81 -24.73 5.58 -7.78
N SER A 82 -23.46 5.47 -7.39
CA SER A 82 -22.70 6.56 -6.77
C SER A 82 -21.41 6.83 -7.53
N SER A 83 -21.16 8.12 -7.72
CA SER A 83 -20.27 8.67 -8.72
C SER A 83 -18.86 8.98 -8.18
N LEU A 84 -18.73 9.09 -6.86
CA LEU A 84 -17.48 9.21 -6.11
C LEU A 84 -17.47 8.19 -4.96
N LYS A 85 -16.43 7.36 -4.89
CA LYS A 85 -16.22 6.39 -3.82
C LYS A 85 -15.07 6.85 -2.93
N THR A 86 -15.29 6.93 -1.63
CA THR A 86 -14.26 7.27 -0.64
C THR A 86 -13.89 6.02 0.16
N ILE A 87 -12.61 5.66 0.20
CA ILE A 87 -12.12 4.44 0.86
C ILE A 87 -10.71 4.66 1.41
N ALA A 88 -10.31 3.92 2.45
CA ALA A 88 -8.91 3.87 2.84
C ALA A 88 -8.04 3.45 1.65
N GLY A 89 -7.00 4.22 1.39
CA GLY A 89 -6.08 4.04 0.28
C GLY A 89 -4.64 4.00 0.74
N GLY A 90 -3.75 4.23 -0.22
CA GLY A 90 -2.31 4.09 -0.04
C GLY A 90 -1.88 2.66 -0.38
N SER A 91 -0.92 2.53 -1.28
CA SER A 91 -0.53 1.23 -1.83
C SER A 91 -0.09 0.23 -0.76
N VAL A 92 0.73 0.66 0.21
CA VAL A 92 1.16 -0.25 1.30
C VAL A 92 -0.05 -0.70 2.12
N ALA A 93 -0.97 0.20 2.42
CA ALA A 93 -2.20 -0.15 3.14
C ALA A 93 -3.09 -1.11 2.34
N ASN A 94 -3.22 -0.92 1.03
CA ASN A 94 -3.95 -1.82 0.13
C ASN A 94 -3.32 -3.22 0.10
N THR A 95 -1.98 -3.32 -0.01
CA THR A 95 -1.26 -4.60 0.01
C THR A 95 -1.46 -5.34 1.33
N ILE A 96 -1.38 -4.62 2.46
CA ILE A 96 -1.61 -5.16 3.80
C ILE A 96 -3.07 -5.59 3.99
N ARG A 97 -4.03 -4.78 3.53
CA ARG A 97 -5.46 -5.13 3.54
C ARG A 97 -5.73 -6.39 2.71
N GLY A 98 -5.13 -6.49 1.53
CA GLY A 98 -5.25 -7.66 0.65
C GLY A 98 -4.71 -8.94 1.29
N LEU A 99 -3.56 -8.86 1.96
CA LEU A 99 -2.99 -9.98 2.73
C LEU A 99 -3.89 -10.41 3.89
N ALA A 100 -4.38 -9.46 4.67
CA ALA A 100 -5.22 -9.75 5.83
C ALA A 100 -6.59 -10.32 5.43
N ALA A 101 -7.28 -9.65 4.50
CA ALA A 101 -8.63 -10.00 4.10
C ALA A 101 -8.68 -11.20 3.13
N GLY A 102 -7.78 -11.22 2.14
CA GLY A 102 -7.77 -12.21 1.08
C GLY A 102 -7.10 -13.52 1.47
N PHE A 103 -6.10 -13.47 2.35
CA PHE A 103 -5.26 -14.62 2.68
C PHE A 103 -5.23 -14.97 4.17
N GLY A 104 -5.84 -14.16 5.04
CA GLY A 104 -5.88 -14.41 6.49
C GLY A 104 -4.52 -14.30 7.17
N ILE A 105 -3.53 -13.66 6.53
CA ILE A 105 -2.22 -13.40 7.14
C ILE A 105 -2.37 -12.33 8.22
N THR A 106 -1.72 -12.52 9.37
CA THR A 106 -1.68 -11.48 10.41
C THR A 106 -0.82 -10.32 9.92
N CYS A 107 -1.46 -9.19 9.68
CA CYS A 107 -0.79 -7.99 9.17
C CYS A 107 -1.05 -6.79 10.06
N GLY A 108 -0.12 -5.84 10.05
CA GLY A 108 -0.25 -4.57 10.75
C GLY A 108 0.31 -3.39 9.98
N ILE A 109 -0.03 -2.18 10.40
CA ILE A 109 0.46 -0.94 9.79
C ILE A 109 1.25 -0.12 10.81
N ILE A 110 2.45 0.28 10.40
CA ILE A 110 3.24 1.33 11.05
C ILE A 110 2.98 2.62 10.27
N GLY A 111 2.43 3.64 10.95
CA GLY A 111 2.05 4.89 10.28
C GLY A 111 1.48 5.91 11.23
N ALA A 112 0.96 7.01 10.68
CA ALA A 112 0.19 8.00 11.44
C ALA A 112 -1.11 8.36 10.72
N CYS A 113 -2.15 8.64 11.50
CA CYS A 113 -3.42 9.20 11.01
C CYS A 113 -3.77 10.47 11.80
N GLY A 114 -4.53 11.35 11.17
CA GLY A 114 -5.03 12.57 11.75
C GLY A 114 -6.20 12.34 12.71
N ASP A 115 -6.48 13.31 13.55
CA ASP A 115 -7.66 13.36 14.43
C ASP A 115 -8.91 13.90 13.70
N ASP A 116 -9.06 13.55 12.42
CA ASP A 116 -10.13 14.00 11.53
C ASP A 116 -11.04 12.85 11.03
N ASP A 117 -12.10 13.20 10.32
CA ASP A 117 -13.06 12.23 9.76
C ASP A 117 -12.39 11.23 8.81
N GLN A 118 -11.38 11.69 8.07
CA GLN A 118 -10.62 10.85 7.14
C GLN A 118 -9.75 9.83 7.90
N GLY A 119 -9.16 10.22 9.02
CA GLY A 119 -8.44 9.33 9.92
C GLY A 119 -9.35 8.27 10.53
N SER A 120 -10.55 8.68 10.97
CA SER A 120 -11.58 7.76 11.46
C SER A 120 -12.00 6.75 10.39
N LEU A 121 -12.25 7.20 9.16
CA LEU A 121 -12.57 6.34 8.02
C LEU A 121 -11.44 5.34 7.74
N PHE A 122 -10.18 5.77 7.78
CA PHE A 122 -9.04 4.88 7.57
C PHE A 122 -8.98 3.79 8.64
N ILE A 123 -9.11 4.15 9.92
CA ILE A 123 -9.10 3.21 11.04
C ILE A 123 -10.24 2.20 10.91
N ASP A 124 -11.46 2.66 10.65
CA ASP A 124 -12.63 1.80 10.53
C ASP A 124 -12.49 0.80 9.37
N ASN A 125 -12.01 1.27 8.22
CA ASN A 125 -11.78 0.41 7.05
C ASN A 125 -10.73 -0.66 7.33
N MET A 126 -9.56 -0.28 7.84
CA MET A 126 -8.48 -1.23 8.10
C MET A 126 -8.84 -2.22 9.23
N SER A 127 -9.55 -1.76 10.25
CA SER A 127 -10.05 -2.61 11.36
C SER A 127 -11.10 -3.61 10.87
N PHE A 128 -12.00 -3.21 9.98
CA PHE A 128 -12.98 -4.11 9.36
C PHE A 128 -12.31 -5.31 8.68
N TYR A 129 -11.15 -5.08 8.04
CA TYR A 129 -10.33 -6.12 7.41
C TYR A 129 -9.30 -6.77 8.35
N LYS A 130 -9.44 -6.56 9.67
CA LYS A 130 -8.62 -7.18 10.72
C LYS A 130 -7.12 -6.87 10.64
N VAL A 131 -6.76 -5.70 10.10
CA VAL A 131 -5.38 -5.21 10.16
C VAL A 131 -5.09 -4.68 11.56
N ASP A 132 -3.95 -5.08 12.13
CA ASP A 132 -3.46 -4.59 13.42
C ASP A 132 -3.00 -3.12 13.31
N LEU A 133 -3.68 -2.25 14.05
CA LEU A 133 -3.42 -0.80 14.09
C LEU A 133 -2.74 -0.34 15.39
N SER A 134 -2.23 -1.26 16.22
CA SER A 134 -1.49 -0.93 17.45
C SER A 134 -0.26 -0.05 17.22
N ARG A 135 0.26 -0.03 15.99
CA ARG A 135 1.41 0.78 15.54
C ARG A 135 0.99 1.99 14.67
N LEU A 136 -0.30 2.28 14.55
CA LEU A 136 -0.81 3.48 13.90
C LEU A 136 -0.90 4.61 14.93
N ARG A 137 -0.07 5.64 14.79
CA ARG A 137 -0.05 6.79 15.71
C ARG A 137 -1.15 7.79 15.35
N LEU A 138 -2.03 8.09 16.30
CA LEU A 138 -2.96 9.20 16.18
C LEU A 138 -2.21 10.51 16.46
N LYS A 139 -2.26 11.47 15.52
CA LYS A 139 -1.62 12.78 15.64
C LYS A 139 -2.62 13.89 15.37
N ASN A 140 -2.41 15.04 16.02
CA ASN A 140 -3.22 16.24 15.74
C ASN A 140 -2.91 16.77 14.33
N GLY A 141 -3.94 16.94 13.51
CA GLY A 141 -3.82 17.42 12.13
C GLY A 141 -4.58 16.54 11.13
N SER A 142 -4.41 16.83 9.84
CA SER A 142 -5.18 16.16 8.80
C SER A 142 -4.61 14.80 8.41
N THR A 143 -5.47 13.87 8.02
CA THR A 143 -5.10 12.64 7.30
C THR A 143 -4.86 12.95 5.81
N ALA A 144 -3.94 12.22 5.17
CA ALA A 144 -3.67 12.44 3.75
C ALA A 144 -4.89 12.02 2.91
N GLN A 145 -5.06 12.69 1.78
CA GLN A 145 -6.13 12.36 0.82
C GLN A 145 -5.56 12.26 -0.59
N CYS A 146 -6.16 11.45 -1.45
CA CYS A 146 -5.81 11.36 -2.87
C CYS A 146 -7.06 11.38 -3.73
N VAL A 147 -7.15 12.31 -4.68
CA VAL A 147 -8.16 12.18 -5.74
C VAL A 147 -7.63 11.27 -6.81
N CYS A 148 -8.50 10.37 -7.27
CA CYS A 148 -8.10 9.35 -8.19
C CYS A 148 -9.15 9.18 -9.29
N LEU A 149 -8.71 9.50 -10.49
CA LEU A 149 -9.57 9.72 -11.64
C LEU A 149 -9.36 8.59 -12.63
N VAL A 150 -10.39 7.78 -12.83
CA VAL A 150 -10.37 6.62 -13.72
C VAL A 150 -10.94 7.05 -15.07
N ASP A 151 -10.16 6.87 -16.14
CA ASP A 151 -10.64 7.13 -17.50
C ASP A 151 -11.46 5.97 -18.07
N GLU A 152 -12.00 6.13 -19.28
CA GLU A 152 -12.81 5.10 -19.97
C GLU A 152 -12.05 3.80 -20.30
N LEU A 153 -10.71 3.84 -20.26
CA LEU A 153 -9.83 2.70 -20.49
C LEU A 153 -9.45 2.00 -19.18
N GLY A 154 -9.86 2.54 -18.03
CA GLY A 154 -9.54 2.00 -16.70
C GLY A 154 -8.20 2.50 -16.13
N ASN A 155 -7.52 3.45 -16.79
CA ASN A 155 -6.29 4.03 -16.26
C ASN A 155 -6.63 5.03 -15.16
N ARG A 156 -5.89 4.97 -14.04
CA ARG A 156 -6.10 5.89 -12.91
C ARG A 156 -5.02 6.95 -12.86
N THR A 157 -5.47 8.19 -12.88
CA THR A 157 -4.64 9.38 -12.67
C THR A 157 -4.76 9.80 -11.21
N MET A 158 -3.65 9.81 -10.46
CA MET A 158 -3.64 10.01 -9.00
C MET A 158 -3.07 11.37 -8.60
N ARG A 159 -3.77 12.07 -7.69
CA ARG A 159 -3.39 13.39 -7.18
C ARG A 159 -3.33 13.37 -5.64
N PRO A 160 -2.25 12.83 -5.05
CA PRO A 160 -2.12 12.76 -3.61
C PRO A 160 -1.83 14.14 -3.00
N CYS A 161 -2.57 14.50 -1.97
CA CYS A 161 -2.33 15.66 -1.13
C CYS A 161 -1.70 15.22 0.19
N LEU A 162 -0.38 15.34 0.26
CA LEU A 162 0.43 14.85 1.39
C LEU A 162 0.96 15.99 2.27
N SER A 163 1.03 17.22 1.77
CA SER A 163 1.79 18.31 2.41
C SER A 163 1.20 18.77 3.75
N SER A 164 -0.11 18.64 3.94
CA SER A 164 -0.80 18.99 5.19
C SER A 164 -1.04 17.77 6.09
N ALA A 165 -0.68 16.58 5.63
CA ALA A 165 -1.00 15.35 6.32
C ALA A 165 -0.02 15.09 7.47
N VAL A 166 -0.54 14.59 8.59
CA VAL A 166 0.30 14.06 9.64
C VAL A 166 1.06 12.84 9.14
N LYS A 167 2.29 12.68 9.63
CA LYS A 167 3.13 11.52 9.31
C LYS A 167 3.99 11.11 10.48
N ILE A 168 4.43 9.86 10.49
CA ILE A 168 5.52 9.45 11.36
C ILE A 168 6.83 10.05 10.85
N GLN A 169 7.74 10.31 11.78
CA GLN A 169 9.10 10.73 11.54
C GLN A 169 10.06 9.57 11.84
N ALA A 170 11.32 9.71 11.45
CA ALA A 170 12.31 8.66 11.62
C ALA A 170 12.56 8.32 13.12
N ASP A 171 12.44 9.30 14.00
CA ASP A 171 12.57 9.19 15.45
C ASP A 171 11.32 8.63 16.16
N ASP A 172 10.18 8.59 15.48
CA ASP A 172 8.98 7.89 15.97
C ASP A 172 9.13 6.36 15.90
N LEU A 173 10.11 5.84 15.14
CA LEU A 173 10.32 4.41 14.91
C LEU A 173 11.23 3.80 15.97
N THR A 174 10.82 2.65 16.48
CA THR A 174 11.55 1.90 17.49
C THR A 174 11.77 0.45 17.05
N THR A 175 12.71 -0.26 17.67
CA THR A 175 12.90 -1.70 17.42
C THR A 175 11.66 -2.52 17.76
N GLU A 176 10.88 -2.10 18.77
CA GLU A 176 9.65 -2.78 19.18
C GLU A 176 8.55 -2.71 18.10
N ASP A 177 8.57 -1.69 17.23
CA ASP A 177 7.64 -1.62 16.10
C ASP A 177 7.77 -2.81 15.15
N LEU A 178 8.97 -3.37 14.97
CA LEU A 178 9.23 -4.44 13.99
C LEU A 178 9.45 -5.81 14.63
N LYS A 179 9.70 -5.86 15.93
CA LYS A 179 10.03 -7.07 16.67
C LYS A 179 8.99 -8.19 16.47
N GLY A 180 9.49 -9.39 16.22
CA GLY A 180 8.68 -10.59 16.03
C GLY A 180 8.06 -10.73 14.64
N SER A 181 8.11 -9.69 13.80
CA SER A 181 7.61 -9.72 12.42
C SER A 181 8.58 -10.44 11.49
N LYS A 182 8.14 -10.78 10.27
CA LYS A 182 8.97 -11.45 9.26
C LYS A 182 9.24 -10.58 8.04
N TRP A 183 8.26 -9.76 7.66
CA TRP A 183 8.36 -8.89 6.50
C TRP A 183 7.94 -7.46 6.84
N LEU A 184 8.67 -6.50 6.25
CA LEU A 184 8.32 -5.09 6.17
C LEU A 184 8.04 -4.73 4.71
N VAL A 185 6.83 -4.27 4.43
CA VAL A 185 6.39 -3.82 3.09
C VAL A 185 6.49 -2.30 3.02
N LEU A 186 7.22 -1.82 2.02
CA LEU A 186 7.52 -0.42 1.78
C LEU A 186 7.12 -0.03 0.36
N ARG A 187 6.86 1.25 0.16
CA ARG A 187 6.81 1.88 -1.16
C ARG A 187 7.83 3.00 -1.22
N TYR A 188 8.53 3.12 -2.35
CA TYR A 188 9.53 4.15 -2.53
C TYR A 188 8.89 5.54 -2.49
N ALA A 189 9.43 6.41 -1.63
CA ALA A 189 8.95 7.77 -1.49
C ALA A 189 10.11 8.66 -1.03
N ILE A 190 10.75 9.37 -1.96
CA ILE A 190 11.92 10.20 -1.66
C ILE A 190 11.64 11.26 -0.58
N PHE A 191 10.40 11.78 -0.53
CA PHE A 191 9.97 12.77 0.47
C PHE A 191 9.84 12.20 1.89
N ASN A 192 9.94 10.87 2.04
CA ASN A 192 9.94 10.14 3.29
C ASN A 192 11.19 9.24 3.41
N ILE A 193 12.27 9.54 2.67
CA ILE A 193 13.46 8.68 2.60
C ILE A 193 14.11 8.43 3.97
N GLU A 194 14.10 9.44 4.85
CA GLU A 194 14.65 9.30 6.20
C GLU A 194 13.87 8.26 7.03
N VAL A 195 12.53 8.27 6.92
CA VAL A 195 11.66 7.29 7.58
C VAL A 195 11.88 5.89 6.99
N ILE A 196 11.97 5.79 5.66
CA ILE A 196 12.25 4.54 4.96
C ILE A 196 13.60 3.96 5.40
N GLN A 197 14.65 4.76 5.41
CA GLN A 197 15.99 4.34 5.82
C GLN A 197 16.04 3.93 7.30
N ALA A 198 15.36 4.65 8.19
CA ALA A 198 15.25 4.28 9.60
C ALA A 198 14.52 2.94 9.77
N ALA A 199 13.39 2.75 9.07
CA ALA A 199 12.63 1.51 9.12
C ALA A 199 13.43 0.31 8.56
N ILE A 200 14.12 0.48 7.43
CA ILE A 200 15.00 -0.56 6.85
C ILE A 200 16.12 -0.91 7.82
N LYS A 201 16.78 0.08 8.41
CA LYS A 201 17.84 -0.14 9.39
C LYS A 201 17.34 -0.98 10.56
N ILE A 202 16.18 -0.63 11.13
CA ILE A 202 15.57 -1.38 12.23
C ILE A 202 15.17 -2.79 11.75
N ALA A 203 14.59 -2.93 10.56
CA ALA A 203 14.19 -4.22 10.00
C ALA A 203 15.39 -5.18 9.94
N LYS A 204 16.52 -4.72 9.41
CA LYS A 204 17.73 -5.54 9.30
C LYS A 204 18.34 -5.87 10.66
N GLN A 205 18.25 -4.98 11.64
CA GLN A 205 18.67 -5.26 13.02
C GLN A 205 17.84 -6.37 13.66
N GLU A 206 16.54 -6.41 13.38
CA GLU A 206 15.59 -7.41 13.90
C GLU A 206 15.49 -8.68 13.03
N GLY A 207 16.27 -8.78 11.94
CA GLY A 207 16.22 -9.91 11.00
C GLY A 207 14.93 -9.98 10.17
N VAL A 208 14.25 -8.86 10.01
CA VAL A 208 13.02 -8.70 9.20
C VAL A 208 13.40 -8.46 7.75
N SER A 209 12.77 -9.21 6.83
CA SER A 209 12.95 -9.02 5.40
C SER A 209 12.20 -7.79 4.90
N VAL A 210 12.69 -7.14 3.86
CA VAL A 210 12.19 -5.87 3.33
C VAL A 210 11.73 -6.06 1.89
N SER A 211 10.45 -5.77 1.65
CA SER A 211 9.86 -5.64 0.33
C SER A 211 9.71 -4.16 -0.02
N LEU A 212 10.11 -3.77 -1.23
CA LEU A 212 9.99 -2.40 -1.73
C LEU A 212 9.24 -2.38 -3.07
N ASP A 213 8.19 -1.58 -3.16
CA ASP A 213 7.52 -1.23 -4.40
C ASP A 213 8.09 0.10 -4.97
N LEU A 214 8.35 0.17 -6.29
CA LEU A 214 9.02 1.31 -6.94
C LEU A 214 8.18 2.59 -7.07
N ALA A 215 6.90 2.50 -6.73
CA ALA A 215 5.95 3.59 -6.63
C ALA A 215 5.32 4.11 -7.93
N SER A 216 6.05 4.84 -8.77
CA SER A 216 5.52 5.29 -10.06
C SER A 216 6.65 5.61 -11.02
N PHE A 217 6.38 5.53 -12.32
CA PHE A 217 7.37 5.83 -13.34
C PHE A 217 7.92 7.26 -13.22
N GLU A 218 7.12 8.26 -12.81
CA GLU A 218 7.64 9.62 -12.58
C GLU A 218 8.57 9.70 -11.37
N MET A 219 8.26 8.94 -10.31
CA MET A 219 9.10 8.88 -9.11
C MET A 219 10.44 8.24 -9.43
N VAL A 220 10.42 7.13 -10.18
CA VAL A 220 11.62 6.45 -10.67
C VAL A 220 12.42 7.38 -11.58
N ARG A 221 11.78 7.96 -12.61
CA ARG A 221 12.40 8.88 -13.57
C ARG A 221 13.11 10.04 -12.88
N LYS A 222 12.46 10.67 -11.90
CA LYS A 222 12.93 11.89 -11.24
C LYS A 222 13.98 11.61 -10.16
N PHE A 223 13.87 10.48 -9.46
CA PHE A 223 14.73 10.13 -8.32
C PHE A 223 15.42 8.78 -8.49
N ARG A 224 15.83 8.48 -9.72
CA ARG A 224 16.49 7.23 -10.14
C ARG A 224 17.75 6.94 -9.34
N LEU A 225 18.67 7.91 -9.24
CA LEU A 225 19.96 7.69 -8.58
C LEU A 225 19.83 7.32 -7.09
N PRO A 226 19.06 8.06 -6.26
CA PRO A 226 18.81 7.62 -4.87
C PRO A 226 18.12 6.25 -4.77
N LEU A 227 17.22 5.94 -5.71
CA LEU A 227 16.56 4.63 -5.74
C LEU A 227 17.55 3.50 -6.04
N LEU A 228 18.42 3.66 -7.04
CA LEU A 228 19.48 2.69 -7.34
C LEU A 228 20.41 2.47 -6.15
N GLN A 229 20.85 3.55 -5.50
CA GLN A 229 21.66 3.45 -4.29
C GLN A 229 20.96 2.67 -3.16
N LEU A 230 19.64 2.82 -3.04
CA LEU A 230 18.85 2.07 -2.07
C LEU A 230 18.77 0.58 -2.44
N LEU A 231 18.53 0.25 -3.71
CA LEU A 231 18.46 -1.13 -4.20
C LEU A 231 19.83 -1.83 -4.08
N GLU A 232 20.91 -1.16 -4.48
CA GLU A 232 22.29 -1.65 -4.42
C GLU A 232 22.85 -1.77 -3.00
N SER A 233 22.18 -1.19 -2.00
CA SER A 233 22.58 -1.28 -0.59
C SER A 233 22.55 -2.71 -0.03
N GLY A 234 21.93 -3.67 -0.74
CA GLY A 234 21.70 -5.03 -0.26
C GLY A 234 20.66 -5.14 0.86
N SER A 235 19.94 -4.04 1.13
CA SER A 235 18.94 -3.99 2.21
C SER A 235 17.51 -4.26 1.74
N ILE A 236 17.28 -4.45 0.44
CA ILE A 236 15.97 -4.79 -0.12
C ILE A 236 16.01 -6.25 -0.55
N ASP A 237 15.14 -7.09 0.04
CA ASP A 237 15.10 -8.53 -0.24
C ASP A 237 14.13 -8.88 -1.37
N LEU A 238 13.10 -8.04 -1.56
CA LEU A 238 12.11 -8.18 -2.61
C LEU A 238 11.78 -6.81 -3.21
N CYS A 239 11.76 -6.71 -4.53
CA CYS A 239 11.41 -5.49 -5.26
C CYS A 239 10.23 -5.77 -6.19
N PHE A 240 9.21 -4.92 -6.15
CA PHE A 240 8.10 -4.93 -7.09
C PHE A 240 8.18 -3.70 -8.00
N ALA A 241 8.00 -3.94 -9.29
CA ALA A 241 7.95 -2.92 -10.33
C ALA A 241 6.99 -3.36 -11.43
N ASN A 242 6.29 -2.42 -12.05
CA ASN A 242 5.65 -2.64 -13.34
C ASN A 242 6.62 -2.38 -14.51
N GLU A 243 6.14 -2.54 -15.75
CA GLU A 243 6.96 -2.36 -16.96
C GLU A 243 7.48 -0.93 -17.14
N ASP A 244 6.65 0.08 -16.86
CA ASP A 244 7.03 1.49 -16.98
C ASP A 244 8.10 1.90 -15.95
N GLU A 245 7.93 1.45 -14.71
CA GLU A 245 8.87 1.67 -13.61
C GLU A 245 10.21 0.97 -13.88
N ALA A 246 10.18 -0.26 -14.40
CA ALA A 246 11.38 -1.00 -14.77
C ALA A 246 12.12 -0.31 -15.93
N ALA A 247 11.40 0.16 -16.96
CA ALA A 247 11.99 0.89 -18.08
C ALA A 247 12.65 2.20 -17.62
N GLU A 248 12.00 2.97 -16.76
CA GLU A 248 12.59 4.20 -16.20
C GLU A 248 13.80 3.93 -15.30
N LEU A 249 13.79 2.81 -14.56
CA LEU A 249 14.92 2.41 -13.74
C LEU A 249 16.14 2.05 -14.59
N LEU A 250 15.94 1.52 -15.79
CA LEU A 250 17.01 1.03 -16.67
C LEU A 250 17.39 1.95 -17.81
N ARG A 251 16.70 3.07 -17.99
CA ARG A 251 16.84 3.98 -19.16
C ARG A 251 18.26 4.32 -19.64
N ASP A 252 19.27 4.21 -18.79
CA ASP A 252 20.68 4.52 -19.10
C ASP A 252 21.53 3.27 -19.44
N GLU A 253 20.93 2.07 -19.45
CA GLU A 253 21.58 0.78 -19.75
C GLU A 253 21.43 0.38 -21.23
N GLU A 254 22.45 -0.29 -21.78
CA GLU A 254 22.35 -0.93 -23.10
C GLU A 254 21.27 -2.04 -23.03
N ASN A 255 20.10 -1.80 -23.66
CA ASN A 255 18.86 -2.62 -23.69
C ASN A 255 17.70 -2.17 -22.79
N ALA A 256 17.70 -0.92 -22.29
CA ALA A 256 16.60 -0.37 -21.47
C ALA A 256 15.18 -0.39 -22.08
N ALA A 257 15.05 -0.63 -23.39
CA ALA A 257 13.78 -0.67 -24.09
C ALA A 257 13.00 -1.98 -23.93
N ASP A 258 13.63 -3.02 -23.37
CA ASP A 258 13.00 -4.30 -23.10
C ASP A 258 12.83 -4.49 -21.57
N PRO A 259 11.60 -4.42 -21.03
CA PRO A 259 11.34 -4.66 -19.62
C PRO A 259 11.81 -6.04 -19.14
N GLU A 260 11.92 -7.03 -20.03
CA GLU A 260 12.44 -8.35 -19.67
C GLU A 260 13.96 -8.32 -19.41
N SER A 261 14.68 -7.41 -20.08
CA SER A 261 16.10 -7.16 -19.81
C SER A 261 16.34 -6.65 -18.39
N ALA A 262 15.31 -6.11 -17.71
CA ALA A 262 15.36 -5.77 -16.29
C ALA A 262 15.55 -6.98 -15.39
N LEU A 263 14.86 -8.07 -15.72
CA LEU A 263 14.90 -9.30 -14.94
C LEU A 263 16.28 -9.96 -15.07
N ASP A 264 16.87 -9.90 -16.27
CA ASP A 264 18.20 -10.44 -16.55
C ASP A 264 19.34 -9.61 -15.92
N PHE A 265 19.15 -8.29 -15.77
CA PHE A 265 20.17 -7.39 -15.18
C PHE A 265 20.37 -7.62 -13.68
N TRP A 266 19.29 -7.86 -12.93
CA TRP A 266 19.32 -7.90 -11.46
C TRP A 266 19.28 -9.31 -10.87
N GLN A 267 18.86 -10.32 -11.63
CA GLN A 267 18.66 -11.69 -11.14
C GLN A 267 19.26 -12.74 -12.08
N ASN A 268 19.79 -13.81 -11.50
CA ASN A 268 20.29 -14.97 -12.25
C ASN A 268 19.20 -15.96 -12.66
N THR A 269 17.94 -15.74 -12.25
CA THR A 269 16.83 -16.67 -12.51
C THR A 269 15.56 -15.88 -12.84
N VAL A 270 14.99 -16.18 -14.01
CA VAL A 270 13.76 -15.55 -14.50
C VAL A 270 12.64 -16.58 -14.54
N VAL A 271 11.52 -16.26 -13.91
CA VAL A 271 10.29 -17.06 -13.91
C VAL A 271 9.19 -16.30 -14.62
N ARG A 272 8.54 -16.94 -15.58
CA ARG A 272 7.50 -16.33 -16.43
C ARG A 272 6.17 -17.01 -16.17
N VAL A 273 5.16 -16.22 -15.81
CA VAL A 273 3.79 -16.68 -15.61
C VAL A 273 2.87 -15.82 -16.47
N PRO A 274 2.00 -16.41 -17.31
CA PRO A 274 1.06 -15.65 -18.11
C PRO A 274 0.07 -14.92 -17.21
N ALA A 275 -0.44 -13.77 -17.67
CA ALA A 275 -1.52 -13.07 -17.00
C ALA A 275 -2.74 -14.00 -16.83
N ILE A 276 -3.38 -13.93 -15.65
CA ILE A 276 -4.54 -14.74 -15.30
C ILE A 276 -5.71 -13.78 -15.07
N GLY A 277 -6.74 -13.83 -15.91
CA GLY A 277 -7.90 -12.93 -15.82
C GLY A 277 -8.48 -12.54 -17.18
N GLU A 278 -9.51 -11.69 -17.18
CA GLU A 278 -10.09 -11.09 -18.40
C GLU A 278 -9.29 -9.86 -18.85
N ALA A 279 -9.28 -9.56 -20.15
CA ALA A 279 -8.45 -8.50 -20.73
C ALA A 279 -8.97 -7.07 -20.49
N LYS A 280 -10.23 -6.89 -20.08
CA LYS A 280 -10.84 -5.56 -19.94
C LYS A 280 -11.00 -5.21 -18.46
N ALA A 281 -10.18 -4.29 -17.98
CA ALA A 281 -10.27 -3.80 -16.62
C ALA A 281 -11.33 -2.71 -16.46
N VAL A 282 -12.14 -2.81 -15.40
CA VAL A 282 -13.04 -1.75 -14.91
C VAL A 282 -12.24 -0.72 -14.11
N ASP A 283 -11.27 -1.19 -13.33
CA ASP A 283 -10.29 -0.39 -12.59
C ASP A 283 -9.00 -1.21 -12.46
N ALA A 284 -7.90 -0.76 -13.07
CA ALA A 284 -6.60 -1.45 -12.98
C ALA A 284 -5.88 -1.18 -11.64
N THR A 285 -6.44 -0.32 -10.79
CA THR A 285 -5.78 0.17 -9.58
C THR A 285 -5.82 -0.84 -8.47
N GLY A 286 -4.69 -0.95 -7.76
CA GLY A 286 -4.55 -1.95 -6.70
C GLY A 286 -4.34 -3.35 -7.27
N ALA A 287 -4.35 -3.55 -8.60
CA ALA A 287 -3.94 -4.82 -9.19
C ALA A 287 -2.48 -5.14 -8.85
N GLY A 288 -1.60 -4.14 -8.88
CA GLY A 288 -0.21 -4.26 -8.41
C GLY A 288 -0.11 -4.54 -6.91
N ASP A 289 -0.89 -3.81 -6.09
CA ASP A 289 -0.93 -4.00 -4.64
C ASP A 289 -1.41 -5.42 -4.27
N LEU A 290 -2.46 -5.92 -4.92
CA LEU A 290 -2.95 -7.29 -4.70
C LEU A 290 -2.07 -8.36 -5.35
N PHE A 291 -1.39 -8.05 -6.45
CA PHE A 291 -0.32 -8.91 -6.95
C PHE A 291 0.75 -9.09 -5.88
N ALA A 292 1.21 -7.99 -5.28
CA ALA A 292 2.17 -8.03 -4.18
C ALA A 292 1.62 -8.79 -2.97
N SER A 293 0.34 -8.64 -2.62
CA SER A 293 -0.31 -9.43 -1.56
C SER A 293 -0.24 -10.93 -1.85
N GLY A 294 -0.67 -11.36 -3.04
CA GLY A 294 -0.67 -12.78 -3.40
C GLY A 294 0.73 -13.38 -3.48
N PHE A 295 1.68 -12.61 -3.99
CA PHE A 295 3.09 -13.01 -4.06
C PHE A 295 3.70 -13.16 -2.66
N LEU A 296 3.52 -12.17 -1.78
CA LEU A 296 3.99 -12.21 -0.39
C LEU A 296 3.35 -13.35 0.41
N TYR A 297 2.06 -13.65 0.17
CA TYR A 297 1.41 -14.83 0.74
C TYR A 297 2.16 -16.11 0.33
N GLY A 298 2.43 -16.30 -0.96
CA GLY A 298 3.15 -17.47 -1.46
C GLY A 298 4.53 -17.62 -0.80
N LEU A 299 5.27 -16.51 -0.66
CA LEU A 299 6.56 -16.49 0.02
C LEU A 299 6.45 -16.90 1.50
N VAL A 300 5.46 -16.37 2.23
CA VAL A 300 5.25 -16.72 3.65
C VAL A 300 4.87 -18.20 3.80
N GLN A 301 4.18 -18.79 2.83
CA GLN A 301 3.86 -20.22 2.81
C GLN A 301 5.03 -21.11 2.34
N GLY A 302 6.16 -20.52 1.94
CA GLY A 302 7.33 -21.27 1.46
C GLY A 302 7.13 -21.90 0.08
N LEU A 303 6.26 -21.32 -0.75
CA LEU A 303 6.00 -21.81 -2.11
C LEU A 303 7.14 -21.45 -3.07
N SER A 304 7.17 -22.12 -4.22
CA SER A 304 8.11 -21.78 -5.29
C SER A 304 7.83 -20.39 -5.88
N LEU A 305 8.84 -19.77 -6.51
CA LEU A 305 8.67 -18.47 -7.19
C LEU A 305 7.56 -18.51 -8.25
N GLU A 306 7.42 -19.61 -8.98
CA GLU A 306 6.37 -19.79 -9.98
C GLU A 306 4.97 -19.79 -9.35
N GLU A 307 4.80 -20.46 -8.22
CA GLU A 307 3.54 -20.46 -7.47
C GLU A 307 3.24 -19.07 -6.88
N CYS A 308 4.25 -18.38 -6.36
CA CYS A 308 4.10 -17.00 -5.88
C CYS A 308 3.61 -16.08 -7.00
N CYS A 309 4.22 -16.16 -8.19
CA CYS A 309 3.79 -15.42 -9.37
C CYS A 309 2.34 -15.78 -9.77
N LYS A 310 1.97 -17.07 -9.81
CA LYS A 310 0.60 -17.50 -10.15
C LYS A 310 -0.44 -16.95 -9.19
N ILE A 311 -0.16 -17.00 -7.89
CA ILE A 311 -1.09 -16.47 -6.87
C ILE A 311 -1.18 -14.95 -7.01
N GLY A 312 -0.05 -14.25 -7.14
CA GLY A 312 -0.02 -12.81 -7.39
C GLY A 312 -0.83 -12.42 -8.63
N SER A 313 -0.61 -13.09 -9.76
CA SER A 313 -1.37 -12.85 -11.00
C SER A 313 -2.87 -13.07 -10.82
N CYS A 314 -3.27 -14.13 -10.10
CA CYS A 314 -4.68 -14.39 -9.80
C CYS A 314 -5.29 -13.29 -8.90
N SER A 315 -4.54 -12.80 -7.91
CA SER A 315 -4.98 -11.72 -7.02
C SER A 315 -5.11 -10.39 -7.74
N GLY A 316 -4.10 -9.98 -8.51
CA GLY A 316 -4.16 -8.75 -9.31
C GLY A 316 -5.28 -8.78 -10.34
N GLY A 317 -5.48 -9.93 -11.01
CA GLY A 317 -6.57 -10.15 -11.97
C GLY A 317 -7.98 -10.24 -11.36
N SER A 318 -8.13 -10.23 -10.04
CA SER A 318 -9.44 -10.21 -9.38
C SER A 318 -10.01 -8.80 -9.18
N VAL A 319 -9.16 -7.78 -9.06
CA VAL A 319 -9.52 -6.38 -8.77
C VAL A 319 -10.07 -5.63 -9.97
N ILE A 320 -9.66 -6.05 -11.17
CA ILE A 320 -10.11 -5.46 -12.44
C ILE A 320 -11.64 -5.51 -12.66
N ARG A 321 -12.40 -6.04 -11.71
CA ARG A 321 -13.86 -6.20 -11.70
C ARG A 321 -14.59 -5.18 -10.81
N SER A 322 -13.91 -4.32 -10.04
CA SER A 322 -14.59 -3.39 -9.10
C SER A 322 -13.78 -2.12 -8.83
N LEU A 323 -14.47 -0.96 -8.77
CA LEU A 323 -13.84 0.35 -8.51
C LEU A 323 -13.23 0.45 -7.10
N GLY A 324 -11.97 0.87 -7.01
CA GLY A 324 -11.33 1.36 -5.78
C GLY A 324 -10.53 0.35 -4.96
N GLY A 325 -10.19 -0.82 -5.51
CA GLY A 325 -9.29 -1.80 -4.85
C GLY A 325 -9.95 -2.66 -3.78
#